data_AF-A0A7K2QDU9-F1
#
_entry.id   AF-A0A7K2QDU9-F1
#
_cell.length_a   1.000
_cell.length_b   1.000
_cell.length_c   1.000
_cell.angle_alpha   90.00
_cell.angle_beta   90.00
_cell.angle_gamma   90.00
#
_symmetry.space_group_name_H-M   'P 1'
#
loop_
_entity.id
_entity.type
_entity.pdbx_description
1 polymer ?
#
loop_
_entity_poly.entity_id
_entity_poly.type
_entity_poly.pdbx_seq_one_letter_code
_entity_poly.pdbx_strand_id
1 'polypeptide(L)'
;MFEPVIAPSGTLLGLLQRGRGDGTLHALAAPRAEALAALNQCVVSDPRQDWQVENRSLYYARLYLDLDGPLGAIESHLFGADDLVDDSDHRTGLALSVLGHLASYGRDDALMLLRRYAASGANWAWALDELALRDDDEGLRGLAAPVLARFPAGAEGEARLAAAVR
;
A
#
# COMPACT_ATOMS: atom_id res chain seq x y z
N MET A 1 -3.50 -10.74 28.79
CA MET A 1 -4.81 -10.52 28.16
C MET A 1 -4.52 -10.47 26.67
N PHE A 2 -5.10 -11.37 25.87
CA PHE A 2 -4.91 -11.33 24.41
C PHE A 2 -5.75 -10.16 23.87
N GLU A 3 -5.10 -9.14 23.31
CA GLU A 3 -5.83 -8.16 22.52
C GLU A 3 -6.33 -8.83 21.23
N PRO A 4 -7.64 -8.78 20.95
CA PRO A 4 -8.14 -9.34 19.72
C PRO A 4 -7.56 -8.56 18.55
N VAL A 5 -6.94 -9.32 17.65
CA VAL A 5 -6.27 -8.85 16.43
C VAL A 5 -7.22 -8.01 15.55
N ILE A 6 -8.53 -8.29 15.63
CA ILE A 6 -9.60 -7.54 14.95
C ILE A 6 -10.42 -6.79 15.99
N ALA A 7 -10.76 -5.53 15.69
CA ALA A 7 -11.55 -4.68 16.57
C ALA A 7 -13.00 -5.20 16.74
N PRO A 8 -13.70 -4.82 17.84
CA PRO A 8 -15.03 -5.33 18.15
C PRO A 8 -16.04 -5.21 17.01
N SER A 9 -17.02 -6.12 16.96
CA SER A 9 -18.01 -6.25 15.87
C SER A 9 -18.73 -4.93 15.54
N GLY A 10 -19.06 -4.16 16.57
CA GLY A 10 -19.84 -2.93 16.49
C GLY A 10 -19.04 -1.62 16.39
N THR A 11 -17.71 -1.65 16.30
CA THR A 11 -16.92 -0.43 16.06
C THR A 11 -16.73 -0.18 14.57
N LEU A 12 -16.55 1.08 14.18
CA LEU A 12 -16.28 1.46 12.79
C LEU A 12 -15.05 0.72 12.22
N LEU A 13 -13.95 0.72 12.98
CA LEU A 13 -12.72 0.01 12.62
C LEU A 13 -13.00 -1.47 12.36
N GLY A 14 -13.72 -2.14 13.26
CA GLY A 14 -14.00 -3.55 13.09
C GLY A 14 -14.88 -3.81 11.87
N LEU A 15 -15.88 -2.96 11.62
CA LEU A 15 -16.75 -3.08 10.45
C LEU A 15 -15.94 -2.99 9.15
N LEU A 16 -15.02 -2.02 9.06
CA LEU A 16 -14.09 -1.88 7.93
C LEU A 16 -13.16 -3.09 7.79
N GLN A 17 -12.54 -3.54 8.88
CA GLN A 17 -11.64 -4.70 8.87
C GLN A 17 -12.31 -5.98 8.34
N ARG A 18 -13.62 -6.12 8.55
CA ARG A 18 -14.40 -7.28 8.08
C ARG A 18 -14.93 -7.15 6.66
N GLY A 19 -14.78 -6.00 5.99
CA GLY A 19 -15.11 -5.84 4.57
C GLY A 19 -16.58 -6.08 4.21
N ARG A 20 -17.51 -5.95 5.17
CA ARG A 20 -18.94 -6.04 4.86
C ARG A 20 -19.38 -4.72 4.20
N GLY A 21 -20.30 -4.76 3.23
CA GLY A 21 -20.82 -3.56 2.57
C GLY A 21 -21.33 -2.49 3.55
N ASP A 22 -21.83 -2.91 4.71
CA ASP A 22 -22.20 -2.04 5.82
C ASP A 22 -21.05 -1.15 6.32
N GLY A 23 -19.80 -1.63 6.30
CA GLY A 23 -18.63 -0.87 6.75
C GLY A 23 -18.43 0.42 5.96
N THR A 24 -18.63 0.39 4.65
CA THR A 24 -18.58 1.60 3.81
C THR A 24 -19.71 2.55 4.16
N LEU A 25 -20.94 2.04 4.30
CA LEU A 25 -22.09 2.87 4.65
C LEU A 25 -21.88 3.56 6.01
N HIS A 26 -21.37 2.83 7.00
CA HIS A 26 -21.04 3.37 8.30
C HIS A 26 -19.90 4.39 8.25
N ALA A 27 -18.86 4.16 7.44
CA ALA A 27 -17.77 5.12 7.28
C ALA A 27 -18.23 6.42 6.63
N LEU A 28 -19.09 6.35 5.61
CA LEU A 28 -19.64 7.53 4.94
C LEU A 28 -20.64 8.31 5.80
N ALA A 29 -21.27 7.65 6.79
CA ALA A 29 -22.16 8.28 7.76
C ALA A 29 -21.44 8.82 9.01
N ALA A 30 -20.22 8.36 9.28
CA ALA A 30 -19.42 8.77 10.43
C ALA A 30 -18.76 10.14 10.22
N PRO A 31 -18.30 10.82 11.29
CA PRO A 31 -17.42 11.98 11.14
C PRO A 31 -16.21 11.62 10.28
N ARG A 32 -15.96 12.40 9.22
CA ARG A 32 -14.91 12.11 8.24
C ARG A 32 -13.54 11.82 8.87
N ALA A 33 -13.18 12.56 9.92
CA ALA A 33 -11.91 12.34 10.62
C ALA A 33 -11.82 10.95 11.27
N GLU A 34 -12.90 10.45 11.86
CA GLU A 34 -12.96 9.11 12.47
C GLU A 34 -12.93 8.02 11.39
N ALA A 35 -13.65 8.23 10.28
CA ALA A 35 -13.64 7.32 9.15
C ALA A 35 -12.24 7.19 8.52
N LEU A 36 -11.55 8.32 8.32
CA LEU A 36 -10.18 8.33 7.82
C LEU A 36 -9.20 7.69 8.81
N ALA A 37 -9.35 7.92 10.11
CA ALA A 37 -8.50 7.27 11.11
C ALA A 37 -8.65 5.74 11.07
N ALA A 38 -9.89 5.25 11.01
CA ALA A 38 -10.17 3.81 10.92
C ALA A 38 -9.69 3.21 9.59
N LEU A 39 -9.89 3.90 8.47
CA LEU A 39 -9.41 3.48 7.15
C LEU A 39 -7.88 3.41 7.10
N ASN A 40 -7.19 4.45 7.60
CA ASN A 40 -5.73 4.48 7.67
C ASN A 40 -5.21 3.27 8.46
N GLN A 41 -5.81 2.99 9.62
CA GLN A 41 -5.42 1.84 10.44
C GLN A 41 -5.64 0.51 9.71
N CYS A 42 -6.74 0.35 8.98
CA CYS A 42 -6.96 -0.83 8.15
C CYS A 42 -5.89 -1.03 7.08
N VAL A 43 -5.36 0.04 6.49
CA VAL A 43 -4.43 -0.03 5.35
C VAL A 43 -2.97 -0.19 5.80
N VAL A 44 -2.56 0.46 6.88
CA VAL A 44 -1.16 0.41 7.37
C VAL A 44 -0.91 -0.69 8.40
N SER A 45 -1.96 -1.32 8.92
CA SER A 45 -1.87 -2.34 9.96
C SER A 45 -2.97 -3.38 9.80
N ASP A 46 -3.11 -3.92 8.59
CA ASP A 46 -4.02 -5.04 8.34
C ASP A 46 -3.47 -6.28 9.01
N PRO A 47 -4.18 -6.85 10.00
CA PRO A 47 -3.60 -7.91 10.79
C PRO A 47 -3.84 -9.31 10.21
N ARG A 48 -4.45 -9.39 9.03
CA ARG A 48 -4.78 -10.67 8.36
C ARG A 48 -3.65 -11.09 7.44
N GLN A 49 -3.20 -12.33 7.60
CA GLN A 49 -2.11 -12.90 6.79
C GLN A 49 -2.50 -13.06 5.31
N ASP A 50 -3.78 -13.24 5.01
CA ASP A 50 -4.35 -13.54 3.70
C ASP A 50 -4.96 -12.31 3.01
N TRP A 51 -4.44 -11.12 3.28
CA TRP A 51 -4.95 -9.86 2.72
C TRP A 51 -5.06 -9.83 1.19
N GLN A 52 -4.26 -10.65 0.47
CA GLN A 52 -4.26 -10.78 -0.99
C GLN A 52 -5.41 -11.63 -1.56
N VAL A 53 -6.06 -12.47 -0.74
CA VAL A 53 -7.11 -13.39 -1.21
C VAL A 53 -8.44 -12.67 -1.46
N GLU A 54 -8.62 -11.51 -0.83
CA GLU A 54 -9.80 -10.67 -0.99
C GLU A 54 -9.48 -9.36 -1.72
N ASN A 55 -10.47 -8.75 -2.38
CA ASN A 55 -10.34 -7.46 -3.08
C ASN A 55 -10.31 -6.25 -2.11
N ARG A 56 -9.54 -6.34 -1.02
CA ARG A 56 -9.51 -5.33 0.05
C ARG A 56 -8.80 -4.05 -0.34
N SER A 57 -7.72 -4.15 -1.09
CA SER A 57 -7.02 -3.00 -1.64
C SER A 57 -7.97 -2.12 -2.48
N LEU A 58 -8.78 -2.74 -3.33
CA LEU A 58 -9.82 -2.08 -4.13
C LEU A 58 -10.90 -1.44 -3.25
N TYR A 59 -11.38 -2.19 -2.25
CA TYR A 59 -12.37 -1.71 -1.28
C TYR A 59 -11.90 -0.44 -0.55
N TYR A 60 -10.68 -0.47 0.01
CA TYR A 60 -10.13 0.67 0.73
C TYR A 60 -9.78 1.84 -0.20
N ALA A 61 -9.26 1.58 -1.40
CA ALA A 61 -9.01 2.63 -2.39
C ALA A 61 -10.30 3.37 -2.77
N ARG A 62 -11.41 2.65 -2.95
CA ARG A 62 -12.70 3.28 -3.22
C ARG A 62 -13.16 4.16 -2.05
N LEU A 63 -12.99 3.69 -0.82
CA LEU A 63 -13.35 4.46 0.37
C LEU A 63 -12.45 5.70 0.55
N TYR A 64 -11.16 5.63 0.20
CA TYR A 64 -10.29 6.81 0.13
C TYR A 64 -10.84 7.86 -0.84
N LEU A 65 -11.34 7.46 -2.02
CA LEU A 65 -11.95 8.40 -2.97
C LEU A 65 -13.24 9.01 -2.41
N ASP A 66 -14.14 8.18 -1.90
CA ASP A 66 -15.44 8.63 -1.40
C ASP A 66 -15.28 9.57 -0.17
N LEU A 67 -14.20 9.42 0.61
CA LEU A 67 -13.86 10.28 1.74
C LEU A 67 -12.91 11.43 1.39
N ASP A 68 -12.46 11.56 0.14
CA ASP A 68 -11.39 12.49 -0.27
C ASP A 68 -10.14 12.38 0.64
N GLY A 69 -9.72 11.16 0.94
CA GLY A 69 -8.72 10.88 1.97
C GLY A 69 -7.30 11.29 1.55
N PRO A 70 -6.53 11.95 2.45
CA PRO A 70 -5.12 12.26 2.21
C PRO A 70 -4.25 11.01 2.41
N LEU A 71 -3.11 10.95 1.71
CA LEU A 71 -2.21 9.79 1.73
C LEU A 71 -1.12 9.85 2.81
N GLY A 72 -1.10 10.87 3.67
CA GLY A 72 -0.02 11.11 4.62
C GLY A 72 0.24 9.94 5.59
N ALA A 73 -0.79 9.18 5.96
CA ALA A 73 -0.63 7.99 6.81
C ALA A 73 0.05 6.85 6.04
N ILE A 74 -0.31 6.64 4.78
CA ILE A 74 0.35 5.65 3.90
C ILE A 74 1.80 6.08 3.65
N GLU A 75 2.05 7.35 3.34
CA GLU A 75 3.41 7.85 3.15
C GLU A 75 4.28 7.67 4.40
N SER A 76 3.77 8.05 5.58
CA SER A 76 4.53 7.88 6.83
C SER A 76 4.82 6.41 7.14
N HIS A 77 3.89 5.52 6.79
CA HIS A 77 4.08 4.07 6.92
C HIS A 77 5.18 3.56 5.98
N LEU A 78 5.06 3.85 4.68
CA LEU A 78 5.99 3.38 3.66
C LEU A 78 7.41 3.90 3.88
N PHE A 79 7.58 5.16 4.28
CA PHE A 79 8.91 5.76 4.49
C PHE A 79 9.34 5.78 5.96
N GLY A 80 8.67 5.01 6.81
CA GLY A 80 9.04 4.84 8.22
C GLY A 80 10.32 4.03 8.40
N ALA A 81 10.96 4.15 9.57
CA ALA A 81 12.22 3.45 9.87
C ALA A 81 12.10 1.92 9.80
N ASP A 82 10.90 1.38 10.03
CA ASP A 82 10.63 -0.06 9.92
C ASP A 82 10.88 -0.58 8.50
N ASP A 83 10.78 0.25 7.46
CA ASP A 83 11.09 -0.13 6.07
C ASP A 83 12.56 -0.50 5.87
N LEU A 84 13.45 -0.10 6.79
CA LEU A 84 14.87 -0.44 6.74
C LEU A 84 15.20 -1.80 7.36
N VAL A 85 14.26 -2.39 8.13
CA VAL A 85 14.52 -3.58 8.96
C VAL A 85 13.50 -4.70 8.77
N ASP A 86 12.32 -4.39 8.23
CA ASP A 86 11.25 -5.34 7.94
C ASP A 86 10.91 -5.29 6.44
N ASP A 87 11.49 -6.24 5.69
CA ASP A 87 11.27 -6.45 4.27
C ASP A 87 10.08 -7.39 3.99
N SER A 88 9.22 -7.64 4.99
CA SER A 88 8.02 -8.45 4.79
C SER A 88 7.02 -7.73 3.88
N ASP A 89 6.60 -8.41 2.81
CA ASP A 89 5.50 -7.95 1.96
C ASP A 89 4.21 -7.70 2.73
N HIS A 90 4.01 -8.40 3.87
CA HIS A 90 2.82 -8.21 4.70
C HIS A 90 2.74 -6.80 5.29
N ARG A 91 3.89 -6.16 5.54
CA ARG A 91 3.94 -4.81 6.12
C ARG A 91 3.42 -3.77 5.15
N THR A 92 3.88 -3.77 3.89
CA THR A 92 3.60 -2.67 2.95
C THR A 92 2.72 -3.07 1.77
N GLY A 93 2.57 -4.36 1.47
CA GLY A 93 1.87 -4.84 0.27
C GLY A 93 0.44 -4.33 0.14
N LEU A 94 -0.37 -4.38 1.21
CA LEU A 94 -1.73 -3.84 1.14
C LEU A 94 -1.74 -2.33 0.83
N ALA A 95 -0.86 -1.56 1.48
CA ALA A 95 -0.77 -0.12 1.27
C ALA A 95 -0.33 0.20 -0.18
N LEU A 96 0.63 -0.56 -0.72
CA LEU A 96 1.07 -0.43 -2.11
C LEU A 96 -0.06 -0.77 -3.10
N SER A 97 -0.81 -1.85 -2.87
CA SER A 97 -1.95 -2.21 -3.70
C SER A 97 -3.10 -1.19 -3.62
N VAL A 98 -3.32 -0.57 -2.47
CA VAL A 98 -4.27 0.56 -2.34
C VAL A 98 -3.81 1.75 -3.19
N LEU A 99 -2.54 2.13 -3.12
CA LEU A 99 -1.99 3.19 -3.96
C LEU A 99 -2.10 2.84 -5.45
N GLY A 100 -1.89 1.58 -5.81
CA GLY A 100 -2.09 1.09 -7.17
C GLY A 100 -3.51 1.36 -7.65
N HIS A 101 -4.53 0.92 -6.91
CA HIS A 101 -5.91 1.21 -7.30
C HIS A 101 -6.23 2.70 -7.35
N LEU A 102 -5.71 3.51 -6.42
CA LEU A 102 -5.89 4.97 -6.46
C LEU A 102 -5.27 5.58 -7.72
N ALA A 103 -4.07 5.15 -8.11
CA ALA A 103 -3.44 5.58 -9.37
C ALA A 103 -4.29 5.18 -10.58
N SER A 104 -4.87 3.98 -10.62
CA SER A 104 -5.83 3.57 -11.67
C SER A 104 -7.08 4.44 -11.73
N TYR A 105 -7.45 5.08 -10.62
CA TYR A 105 -8.56 6.04 -10.56
C TYR A 105 -8.14 7.49 -10.90
N GLY A 106 -6.89 7.71 -11.32
CA GLY A 106 -6.39 9.03 -11.71
C GLY A 106 -5.90 9.89 -10.54
N ARG A 107 -5.55 9.30 -9.40
CA ARG A 107 -4.91 10.02 -8.29
C ARG A 107 -3.40 10.13 -8.54
N ASP A 108 -2.98 11.29 -9.06
CA ASP A 108 -1.57 11.57 -9.35
C ASP A 108 -0.67 11.51 -8.11
N ASP A 109 -1.18 11.93 -6.94
CA ASP A 109 -0.45 11.86 -5.68
C ASP A 109 -0.15 10.41 -5.27
N ALA A 110 -1.06 9.46 -5.55
CA ALA A 110 -0.82 8.04 -5.33
C ALA A 110 0.23 7.48 -6.31
N LEU A 111 0.16 7.87 -7.59
CA LEU A 111 1.13 7.46 -8.60
C LEU A 111 2.54 7.97 -8.25
N MET A 112 2.66 9.25 -7.86
CA MET A 112 3.95 9.83 -7.45
C MET A 112 4.49 9.16 -6.19
N LEU A 113 3.63 8.81 -5.23
CA LEU A 113 4.04 8.11 -4.02
C LEU A 113 4.56 6.70 -4.34
N LEU A 114 3.89 5.96 -5.23
CA LEU A 114 4.38 4.67 -5.73
C LEU A 114 5.73 4.78 -6.42
N ARG A 115 5.91 5.74 -7.34
CA ARG A 115 7.19 5.96 -8.02
C ARG A 115 8.32 6.25 -7.01
N ARG A 116 8.05 7.11 -6.01
CA ARG A 116 9.02 7.40 -4.94
C ARG A 116 9.38 6.16 -4.15
N TYR A 117 8.39 5.35 -3.76
CA TYR A 117 8.65 4.14 -2.99
C TYR A 117 9.36 3.07 -3.83
N ALA A 118 8.99 2.89 -5.10
CA ALA A 118 9.71 2.00 -6.02
C ALA A 118 11.19 2.40 -6.19
N ALA A 119 11.54 3.67 -6.02
CA ALA A 119 12.92 4.16 -6.12
C ALA A 119 13.77 3.90 -4.86
N SER A 120 13.20 3.84 -3.65
CA SER A 120 13.99 3.74 -2.41
C SER A 120 13.53 2.72 -1.38
N GLY A 121 12.29 2.23 -1.45
CA GLY A 121 11.69 1.33 -0.46
C GLY A 121 12.24 -0.09 -0.54
N ALA A 122 12.09 -0.84 0.57
CA ALA A 122 12.50 -2.24 0.66
C ALA A 122 11.69 -3.16 -0.27
N ASN A 123 10.36 -2.99 -0.29
CA ASN A 123 9.45 -3.79 -1.12
C ASN A 123 9.26 -3.16 -2.51
N TRP A 124 10.37 -2.74 -3.13
CA TRP A 124 10.36 -2.03 -4.41
C TRP A 124 9.82 -2.86 -5.56
N ALA A 125 10.02 -4.18 -5.55
CA ALA A 125 9.54 -5.08 -6.59
C ALA A 125 7.99 -5.06 -6.64
N TRP A 126 7.35 -5.12 -5.47
CA TRP A 126 5.89 -4.98 -5.36
C TRP A 126 5.41 -3.65 -5.91
N ALA A 127 6.08 -2.55 -5.56
CA ALA A 127 5.72 -1.23 -6.07
C ALA A 127 5.89 -1.12 -7.59
N LEU A 128 6.91 -1.77 -8.16
CA LEU A 128 7.06 -1.89 -9.62
C LEU A 128 5.94 -2.72 -10.25
N ASP A 129 5.49 -3.81 -9.63
CA ASP A 129 4.37 -4.59 -10.14
C ASP A 129 3.08 -3.75 -10.18
N GLU A 130 2.84 -2.95 -9.15
CA GLU A 130 1.70 -2.04 -9.13
C GLU A 130 1.81 -0.95 -10.22
N LEU A 131 3.01 -0.44 -10.47
CA LEU A 131 3.28 0.56 -11.52
C LEU A 131 3.22 -0.05 -12.93
N ALA A 132 3.69 -1.27 -13.14
CA ALA A 132 3.71 -1.93 -14.46
C ALA A 132 2.30 -2.04 -15.07
N LEU A 133 1.27 -2.11 -14.22
CA LEU A 133 -0.12 -2.19 -14.64
C LEU A 133 -0.77 -0.82 -14.92
N ARG A 134 -0.14 0.29 -14.53
CA ARG A 134 -0.84 1.58 -14.30
C ARG A 134 -0.08 2.81 -14.73
N ASP A 135 1.23 2.73 -14.81
CA ASP A 135 2.11 3.82 -15.17
C ASP A 135 2.41 3.84 -16.68
N ASP A 136 3.01 4.93 -17.16
CA ASP A 136 3.48 5.05 -18.53
C ASP A 136 4.95 4.60 -18.68
N ASP A 137 5.34 4.31 -19.93
CA ASP A 137 6.70 3.85 -20.22
C ASP A 137 7.77 4.89 -19.81
N GLU A 138 7.44 6.19 -19.81
CA GLU A 138 8.36 7.24 -19.41
C GLU A 138 8.63 7.20 -17.90
N GLY A 139 7.57 7.06 -17.09
CA GLY A 139 7.65 6.86 -15.65
C GLY A 139 8.46 5.62 -15.28
N LEU A 140 8.16 4.50 -15.92
CA LEU A 140 8.87 3.24 -15.70
C LEU A 140 10.35 3.33 -16.08
N ARG A 141 10.68 3.97 -17.21
CA ARG A 141 12.07 4.22 -17.61
C ARG A 141 12.81 5.10 -16.59
N GLY A 142 12.12 6.06 -15.99
CA GLY A 142 12.67 6.90 -14.91
C GLY A 142 13.14 6.12 -13.69
N LEU A 143 12.60 4.92 -13.46
CA LEU A 143 12.95 4.07 -12.30
C LEU A 143 14.17 3.17 -12.56
N ALA A 144 14.65 3.05 -13.80
CA ALA A 144 15.77 2.17 -14.12
C ALA A 144 17.03 2.50 -13.30
N ALA A 145 17.42 3.78 -13.26
CA ALA A 145 18.61 4.20 -12.52
C ALA A 145 18.53 3.92 -11.00
N PRO A 146 17.48 4.36 -10.27
CA PRO A 146 17.39 4.08 -8.83
C PRO A 146 17.24 2.58 -8.53
N VAL A 147 16.55 1.80 -9.37
CA VAL A 147 16.44 0.35 -9.19
C VAL A 147 17.79 -0.33 -9.36
N LEU A 148 18.53 0.00 -10.41
CA LEU A 148 19.85 -0.59 -10.66
C LEU A 148 20.88 -0.20 -9.60
N ALA A 149 20.78 1.00 -9.01
CA ALA A 149 21.68 1.46 -7.96
C ALA A 149 21.64 0.61 -6.68
N ARG A 150 20.62 -0.25 -6.51
CA ARG A 150 20.53 -1.23 -5.41
C ARG A 150 21.52 -2.37 -5.54
N PHE A 151 22.04 -2.61 -6.75
CA PHE A 151 22.90 -3.73 -7.07
C PHE A 151 24.33 -3.25 -7.35
N PRO A 152 25.37 -3.93 -6.83
CA PRO A 152 26.76 -3.61 -7.18
C PRO A 152 27.00 -3.70 -8.69
N ALA A 153 27.98 -2.95 -9.21
CA ALA A 153 28.38 -3.11 -10.60
C ALA A 153 29.08 -4.46 -10.84
N GLY A 154 28.84 -5.07 -12.01
CA GLY A 154 29.48 -6.32 -12.44
C GLY A 154 28.68 -7.58 -12.15
N ALA A 155 29.29 -8.75 -12.41
CA ALA A 155 28.61 -10.04 -12.45
C ALA A 155 27.86 -10.42 -11.15
N GLU A 156 28.37 -10.00 -9.98
CA GLU A 156 27.70 -10.26 -8.70
C GLU A 156 26.36 -9.51 -8.59
N GLY A 157 26.33 -8.23 -8.95
CA GLY A 157 25.10 -7.45 -8.93
C GLY A 157 24.12 -7.87 -10.02
N GLU A 158 24.62 -8.22 -11.20
CA GLU A 158 23.79 -8.82 -12.26
C GLU A 158 23.11 -10.11 -11.80
N ALA A 159 23.83 -10.99 -11.08
CA ALA A 159 23.28 -12.21 -10.53
C ALA A 159 22.22 -11.93 -9.44
N ARG A 160 22.45 -10.93 -8.57
CA ARG A 160 21.49 -10.51 -7.55
C ARG A 160 20.24 -9.90 -8.16
N LEU A 161 20.39 -9.03 -9.14
CA LEU A 161 19.27 -8.46 -9.90
C LEU A 161 18.45 -9.58 -10.55
N ALA A 162 19.10 -10.51 -11.25
CA ALA A 162 18.44 -11.64 -11.90
C ALA A 162 17.75 -12.60 -10.91
N ALA A 163 18.17 -12.64 -9.65
CA ALA A 163 17.47 -13.40 -8.61
C ALA A 163 16.26 -12.63 -8.06
N ALA A 164 16.34 -11.30 -7.97
CA ALA A 164 15.27 -10.45 -7.44
C ALA A 164 14.10 -10.24 -8.42
N VAL A 165 14.33 -10.36 -9.74
CA VAL A 165 13.29 -10.17 -10.78
C VAL A 165 12.73 -11.49 -11.33
N ARG A 166 13.05 -12.62 -10.68
CA ARG A 166 12.66 -13.96 -11.10
C ARG A 166 11.41 -14.43 -10.37
#